data_AF-A0A0B7B7G7-F1
#
_entry.id   AF-A0A0B7B7G7-F1
#
_cell.length_a   1.000
_cell.length_b   1.000
_cell.length_c   1.000
_cell.angle_alpha   90.00
_cell.angle_beta   90.00
_cell.angle_gamma   90.00
#
_symmetry.space_group_name_H-M   'P 1'
#
loop_
_entity.id
_entity.type
_entity.pdbx_description
1 polymer ?
#
loop_
_entity_poly.entity_id
_entity_poly.type
_entity_poly.pdbx_seq_one_letter_code
_entity_poly.pdbx_strand_id
1 'polypeptide(L)'
;MNIIMTFNRDGSAVELVGMCAGVVKWLSELNNNGLYPYDGVEVNKERITFSKWYETIKANFERYFYVSDKPDPQNEPNPELISRRGIYKDSHLATQFWADYQLRCNFPVAMMACPDIFTPERAWIALETAGTVLLGPLGMKTLDPKDWAYNGDYNNDNDTSEMAVAKGWNYHQGPEWVWPVGFFLRAKLYFAGKLEAQRPGLLEKTKLYVNSVLCKHYEEILNNPWQGLPELTNSNGQYCAGSCRTQAWSAGTILETMYDLAALES
;
A
#
# COMPACT_ATOMS: atom_id res chain seq x y z
N MET A 1 26.02 -19.33 9.11
CA MET A 1 25.95 -18.05 8.38
C MET A 1 24.51 -17.61 8.48
N ASN A 2 24.20 -16.66 9.36
CA ASN A 2 22.83 -16.16 9.50
C ASN A 2 22.54 -15.26 8.30
N ILE A 3 21.54 -15.61 7.49
CA ILE A 3 21.00 -14.71 6.48
C ILE A 3 20.31 -13.59 7.24
N ILE A 4 20.90 -12.39 7.23
CA ILE A 4 20.25 -11.20 7.78
C ILE A 4 19.39 -10.63 6.65
N MET A 5 18.07 -10.72 6.81
CA MET A 5 17.11 -10.15 5.87
C MET A 5 17.20 -8.62 5.90
N THR A 6 17.25 -8.00 4.73
CA THR A 6 17.36 -6.54 4.51
C THR A 6 16.19 -5.76 5.10
N PHE A 7 15.01 -6.40 5.06
CA PHE A 7 13.74 -5.88 5.55
C PHE A 7 12.85 -7.07 5.93
N ASN A 8 12.60 -7.22 7.23
CA ASN A 8 11.72 -8.25 7.76
C ASN A 8 10.38 -7.61 8.15
N ARG A 9 9.32 -7.92 7.40
CA ARG A 9 7.94 -7.52 7.69
C ARG A 9 7.19 -8.65 8.39
N ASP A 10 7.72 -9.05 9.53
CA ASP A 10 7.06 -10.05 10.37
C ASP A 10 5.89 -9.45 11.17
N GLY A 11 5.18 -10.30 11.89
CA GLY A 11 3.92 -9.93 12.52
C GLY A 11 2.77 -9.85 11.50
N SER A 12 1.90 -8.86 11.67
CA SER A 12 0.70 -8.69 10.83
C SER A 12 0.92 -7.61 9.78
N ALA A 13 1.39 -7.99 8.58
CA ALA A 13 1.55 -7.07 7.45
C ALA A 13 0.20 -6.55 6.93
N VAL A 14 0.10 -5.23 6.69
CA VAL A 14 -1.17 -4.55 6.41
C VAL A 14 -1.91 -5.13 5.19
N GLU A 15 -1.22 -5.42 4.10
CA GLU A 15 -1.82 -5.96 2.88
C GLU A 15 -2.23 -7.42 3.01
N LEU A 16 -1.52 -8.23 3.79
CA LEU A 16 -1.91 -9.62 4.06
C LEU A 16 -3.20 -9.66 4.87
N VAL A 17 -3.35 -8.77 5.86
CA VAL A 17 -4.59 -8.66 6.64
C VAL A 17 -5.75 -8.19 5.77
N GLY A 18 -5.53 -7.18 4.91
CA GLY A 18 -6.54 -6.71 3.96
C GLY A 18 -6.98 -7.78 2.95
N MET A 19 -6.03 -8.50 2.35
CA MET A 19 -6.32 -9.62 1.45
C MET A 19 -7.03 -10.76 2.17
N CYS A 20 -6.61 -11.10 3.38
CA CYS A 20 -7.29 -12.10 4.21
C CYS A 20 -8.76 -11.69 4.44
N ALA A 21 -9.02 -10.44 4.85
CA ALA A 21 -10.37 -9.91 5.04
C ALA A 21 -11.22 -10.02 3.78
N GLY A 22 -10.66 -9.64 2.62
CA GLY A 22 -11.34 -9.74 1.33
C GLY A 22 -11.69 -11.18 0.95
N VAL A 23 -10.75 -12.12 1.13
CA VAL A 23 -10.97 -13.55 0.84
C VAL A 23 -12.04 -14.14 1.75
N VAL A 24 -11.98 -13.92 3.07
CA VAL A 24 -12.98 -14.51 3.98
C VAL A 24 -14.36 -13.87 3.80
N LYS A 25 -14.43 -12.59 3.44
CA LYS A 25 -15.68 -11.95 3.04
C LYS A 25 -16.27 -12.63 1.81
N TRP A 26 -15.46 -12.79 0.74
CA TRP A 26 -15.89 -13.42 -0.50
C TRP A 26 -16.33 -14.87 -0.31
N LEU A 27 -15.59 -15.67 0.46
CA LEU A 27 -15.98 -17.06 0.79
C LEU A 27 -17.30 -17.11 1.58
N SER A 28 -17.51 -16.17 2.51
CA SER A 28 -18.78 -16.06 3.22
C SER A 28 -19.94 -15.75 2.27
N GLU A 29 -19.75 -14.84 1.31
CA GLU A 29 -20.76 -14.50 0.31
C GLU A 29 -21.08 -15.67 -0.61
N LEU A 30 -20.05 -16.39 -1.09
CA LEU A 30 -20.25 -17.59 -1.90
C LEU A 30 -20.98 -18.69 -1.14
N ASN A 31 -20.66 -18.90 0.13
CA ASN A 31 -21.35 -19.89 0.96
C ASN A 31 -22.82 -19.52 1.17
N ASN A 32 -23.11 -18.26 1.49
CA ASN A 32 -24.48 -17.75 1.65
C ASN A 32 -25.30 -17.89 0.35
N ASN A 33 -24.66 -17.80 -0.81
CA ASN A 33 -25.27 -17.97 -2.13
C ASN A 33 -25.31 -19.43 -2.60
N GLY A 34 -24.87 -20.40 -1.78
CA GLY A 34 -24.82 -21.83 -2.15
C GLY A 34 -23.78 -22.19 -3.21
N LEU A 35 -22.84 -21.29 -3.52
CA LEU A 35 -21.77 -21.47 -4.51
C LEU A 35 -20.48 -22.06 -3.90
N TYR A 36 -20.38 -22.07 -2.57
CA TYR A 36 -19.25 -22.65 -1.85
C TYR A 36 -19.73 -23.50 -0.67
N PRO A 37 -19.31 -24.78 -0.55
CA PRO A 37 -19.92 -25.71 0.40
C PRO A 37 -19.47 -25.54 1.86
N TYR A 38 -18.43 -24.75 2.13
CA TYR A 38 -17.87 -24.57 3.47
C TYR A 38 -18.21 -23.19 4.03
N ASP A 39 -18.61 -23.13 5.31
CA ASP A 39 -18.97 -21.90 6.03
C ASP A 39 -17.83 -21.34 6.89
N GLY A 40 -16.69 -22.04 7.01
CA GLY A 40 -15.60 -21.68 7.91
C GLY A 40 -14.47 -22.71 8.02
N VAL A 41 -13.68 -22.57 9.08
CA VAL A 41 -12.53 -23.43 9.44
C VAL A 41 -12.62 -23.91 10.88
N GLU A 42 -11.91 -24.99 11.21
CA GLU A 42 -11.80 -25.49 12.58
C GLU A 42 -10.43 -25.12 13.17
N VAL A 43 -10.42 -24.49 14.35
CA VAL A 43 -9.23 -24.05 15.06
C VAL A 43 -9.34 -24.51 16.50
N ASN A 44 -8.41 -25.31 17.00
CA ASN A 44 -8.42 -25.83 18.37
C ASN A 44 -9.75 -26.47 18.82
N LYS A 45 -10.43 -27.18 17.90
CA LYS A 45 -11.77 -27.79 18.09
C LYS A 45 -12.94 -26.79 18.18
N GLU A 46 -12.71 -25.53 17.85
CA GLU A 46 -13.75 -24.51 17.69
C GLU A 46 -13.96 -24.20 16.20
N ARG A 47 -15.22 -24.10 15.77
CA ARG A 47 -15.57 -23.71 14.41
C ARG A 47 -15.60 -22.18 14.33
N ILE A 48 -14.79 -21.60 13.45
CA ILE A 48 -14.81 -20.18 13.13
C ILE A 48 -15.39 -20.02 11.73
N THR A 49 -16.56 -19.39 11.61
CA THR A 49 -17.16 -19.10 10.31
C THR A 49 -16.40 -18.00 9.58
N PHE A 50 -16.40 -18.02 8.25
CA PHE A 50 -15.76 -16.96 7.44
C PHE A 50 -16.38 -15.60 7.72
N SER A 51 -17.70 -15.55 7.94
CA SER A 51 -18.41 -14.35 8.38
C SER A 51 -17.89 -13.83 9.73
N LYS A 52 -17.76 -14.70 10.73
CA LYS A 52 -17.24 -14.31 12.05
C LYS A 52 -15.80 -13.83 11.97
N TRP A 53 -14.97 -14.47 11.14
CA TRP A 53 -13.59 -14.07 10.91
C TRP A 53 -13.53 -12.67 10.28
N TYR A 54 -14.28 -12.44 9.20
CA TYR A 54 -14.36 -11.13 8.54
C TYR A 54 -14.76 -10.02 9.52
N GLU A 55 -15.86 -10.20 10.26
CA GLU A 55 -16.34 -9.20 11.22
C GLU A 55 -15.33 -8.95 12.34
N THR A 56 -14.56 -9.97 12.75
CA THR A 56 -13.49 -9.82 13.72
C THR A 56 -12.35 -8.96 13.18
N ILE A 57 -11.93 -9.16 11.93
CA ILE A 57 -10.93 -8.30 11.29
C ILE A 57 -11.47 -6.88 11.17
N LYS A 58 -12.66 -6.70 10.59
CA LYS A 58 -13.28 -5.40 10.37
C LYS A 58 -13.41 -4.57 11.65
N ALA A 59 -13.83 -5.18 12.76
CA ALA A 59 -13.99 -4.50 14.04
C ALA A 59 -12.67 -4.05 14.68
N ASN A 60 -11.55 -4.67 14.31
CA ASN A 60 -10.26 -4.48 14.98
C ASN A 60 -9.19 -3.84 14.08
N PHE A 61 -9.34 -3.89 12.76
CA PHE A 61 -8.31 -3.48 11.81
C PHE A 61 -7.83 -2.05 12.08
N GLU A 62 -8.72 -1.06 12.09
CA GLU A 62 -8.30 0.33 12.30
C GLU A 62 -7.76 0.58 13.70
N ARG A 63 -8.25 -0.14 14.72
CA ARG A 63 -7.68 -0.05 16.07
C ARG A 63 -6.20 -0.45 16.10
N TYR A 64 -5.82 -1.45 15.31
CA TYR A 64 -4.46 -1.97 15.28
C TYR A 64 -3.58 -1.37 14.18
N PHE A 65 -4.13 -0.76 13.13
CA PHE A 65 -3.35 -0.23 12.02
C PHE A 65 -3.41 1.29 11.88
N TYR A 66 -4.51 1.96 12.23
CA TYR A 66 -4.62 3.40 12.02
C TYR A 66 -3.86 4.18 13.09
N VAL A 67 -3.06 5.15 12.65
CA VAL A 67 -2.44 6.17 13.50
C VAL A 67 -3.21 7.47 13.30
N SER A 68 -3.86 7.93 14.36
CA SER A 68 -4.74 9.10 14.30
C SER A 68 -3.99 10.38 13.93
N ASP A 69 -4.65 11.24 13.15
CA ASP A 69 -4.20 12.58 12.78
C ASP A 69 -4.06 13.51 14.00
N LYS A 70 -4.74 13.17 15.08
CA LYS A 70 -4.62 13.79 16.41
C LYS A 70 -4.18 12.76 17.45
N PRO A 71 -3.40 13.13 18.48
CA PRO A 71 -3.05 12.21 19.56
C PRO A 71 -4.27 11.51 20.16
N ASP A 72 -4.22 10.19 20.24
CA ASP A 72 -5.22 9.35 20.87
C ASP A 72 -4.56 8.39 21.89
N PRO A 73 -4.31 8.86 23.13
CA PRO A 73 -3.61 8.08 24.15
C PRO A 73 -4.30 6.76 24.52
N GLN A 74 -5.59 6.59 24.20
CA GLN A 74 -6.32 5.35 24.51
C GLN A 74 -6.01 4.24 23.50
N ASN A 75 -5.67 4.60 22.26
CA ASN A 75 -5.40 3.66 21.16
C ASN A 75 -3.94 3.71 20.66
N GLU A 76 -3.10 4.58 21.24
CA GLU A 76 -1.68 4.74 20.91
C GLU A 76 -0.80 4.25 22.09
N PRO A 77 -0.51 2.93 22.19
CA PRO A 77 0.27 2.40 23.31
C PRO A 77 1.75 2.81 23.30
N ASN A 78 2.30 3.16 22.14
CA ASN A 78 3.70 3.55 21.95
C ASN A 78 3.80 4.88 21.18
N PRO A 79 3.33 6.01 21.75
CA PRO A 79 3.27 7.29 21.04
C PRO A 79 4.65 7.83 20.66
N GLU A 80 5.71 7.43 21.36
CA GLU A 80 7.11 7.79 21.08
C GLU A 80 7.64 7.21 19.77
N LEU A 81 7.01 6.16 19.23
CA LEU A 81 7.37 5.55 17.95
C LEU A 81 6.66 6.22 16.76
N ILE A 82 5.70 7.12 17.03
CA ILE A 82 4.91 7.78 15.99
C ILE A 82 5.71 8.95 15.40
N SER A 83 6.38 8.70 14.26
CA SER A 83 7.03 9.77 13.49
C SER A 83 6.05 10.59 12.66
N ARG A 84 4.93 9.97 12.24
CA ARG A 84 3.89 10.58 11.40
C ARG A 84 2.50 10.14 11.80
N ARG A 85 1.54 11.03 11.60
CA ARG A 85 0.13 10.89 11.97
C ARG A 85 -0.76 10.90 10.75
N GLY A 86 -1.97 10.36 10.90
CA GLY A 86 -2.91 10.23 9.78
C GLY A 86 -2.41 9.22 8.76
N ILE A 87 -1.89 8.07 9.22
CA ILE A 87 -1.35 7.00 8.38
C ILE A 87 -1.95 5.65 8.80
N TYR A 88 -1.80 4.63 7.95
CA TYR A 88 -1.91 3.23 8.39
C TYR A 88 -0.52 2.66 8.54
N LYS A 89 -0.27 2.03 9.69
CA LYS A 89 0.93 1.26 10.01
C LYS A 89 1.21 0.22 8.93
N ASP A 90 2.48 -0.05 8.69
CA ASP A 90 2.90 -1.04 7.70
C ASP A 90 2.72 -2.49 8.20
N SER A 91 2.87 -2.66 9.52
CA SER A 91 2.70 -3.92 10.22
C SER A 91 2.10 -3.70 11.63
N HIS A 92 1.71 -4.79 12.27
CA HIS A 92 1.38 -4.80 13.69
C HIS A 92 2.09 -5.96 14.40
N LEU A 93 2.77 -5.65 15.50
CA LEU A 93 3.59 -6.59 16.30
C LEU A 93 4.75 -7.19 15.50
N ALA A 94 5.42 -6.39 14.67
CA ALA A 94 6.70 -6.77 14.09
C ALA A 94 7.77 -6.93 15.19
N THR A 95 8.77 -7.78 14.94
CA THR A 95 9.88 -8.02 15.89
C THR A 95 10.73 -6.77 16.07
N GLN A 96 10.90 -5.97 15.00
CA GLN A 96 11.53 -4.67 15.06
C GLN A 96 10.51 -3.64 15.54
N PHE A 97 10.67 -3.15 16.77
CA PHE A 97 9.67 -2.31 17.45
C PHE A 97 9.25 -1.05 16.65
N TRP A 98 10.13 -0.50 15.83
CA TRP A 98 9.87 0.69 15.03
C TRP A 98 9.22 0.39 13.66
N ALA A 99 9.26 -0.85 13.17
CA ALA A 99 8.83 -1.20 11.82
C ALA A 99 7.33 -0.98 11.60
N ASP A 100 6.52 -1.21 12.63
CA ASP A 100 5.07 -0.99 12.61
C ASP A 100 4.71 0.44 12.18
N TYR A 101 5.43 1.44 12.67
CA TYR A 101 5.07 2.86 12.55
C TYR A 101 5.64 3.54 11.30
N GLN A 102 6.28 2.79 10.40
CA GLN A 102 6.83 3.34 9.17
C GLN A 102 5.71 3.65 8.17
N LEU A 103 5.73 4.86 7.61
CA LEU A 103 4.88 5.18 6.46
C LEU A 103 5.47 4.52 5.20
N ARG A 104 4.70 3.59 4.63
CA ARG A 104 5.04 2.84 3.42
C ARG A 104 3.85 2.78 2.46
N CYS A 105 4.13 2.42 1.21
CA CYS A 105 3.13 2.37 0.13
C CYS A 105 2.29 1.08 0.09
N ASN A 106 2.25 0.30 1.17
CA ASN A 106 1.61 -1.03 1.18
C ASN A 106 0.11 -1.00 1.54
N PHE A 107 -0.31 -0.09 2.42
CA PHE A 107 -1.71 -0.02 2.86
C PHE A 107 -2.75 0.21 1.75
N PRO A 108 -2.45 0.88 0.60
CA PRO A 108 -3.39 0.96 -0.51
C PRO A 108 -3.76 -0.42 -1.10
N VAL A 109 -2.88 -1.42 -0.99
CA VAL A 109 -3.19 -2.80 -1.40
C VAL A 109 -4.31 -3.37 -0.51
N ALA A 110 -4.23 -3.16 0.80
CA ALA A 110 -5.29 -3.56 1.73
C ALA A 110 -6.62 -2.83 1.43
N MET A 111 -6.54 -1.54 1.10
CA MET A 111 -7.70 -0.73 0.70
C MET A 111 -8.41 -1.29 -0.52
N MET A 112 -7.67 -1.74 -1.54
CA MET A 112 -8.28 -2.31 -2.74
C MET A 112 -8.70 -3.77 -2.56
N ALA A 113 -8.05 -4.51 -1.67
CA ALA A 113 -8.44 -5.89 -1.36
C ALA A 113 -9.74 -5.97 -0.54
N CYS A 114 -9.93 -5.08 0.42
CA CYS A 114 -11.14 -5.04 1.24
C CYS A 114 -11.40 -3.61 1.77
N PRO A 115 -12.00 -2.71 0.96
CA PRO A 115 -12.18 -1.31 1.37
C PRO A 115 -13.11 -1.13 2.58
N ASP A 116 -13.97 -2.11 2.86
CA ASP A 116 -14.99 -2.04 3.91
C ASP A 116 -14.42 -2.08 5.33
N ILE A 117 -13.15 -2.44 5.50
CA ILE A 117 -12.47 -2.42 6.81
C ILE A 117 -11.88 -1.04 7.16
N PHE A 118 -12.07 -0.04 6.28
CA PHE A 118 -11.56 1.31 6.44
C PHE A 118 -12.69 2.32 6.62
N THR A 119 -12.49 3.26 7.54
CA THR A 119 -13.34 4.45 7.64
C THR A 119 -12.97 5.42 6.50
N PRO A 120 -13.91 5.85 5.63
CA PRO A 120 -13.59 6.65 4.45
C PRO A 120 -12.78 7.92 4.74
N GLU A 121 -13.08 8.64 5.82
CA GLU A 121 -12.38 9.87 6.19
C GLU A 121 -10.93 9.60 6.63
N ARG A 122 -10.70 8.52 7.38
CA ARG A 122 -9.36 8.09 7.81
C ARG A 122 -8.53 7.61 6.64
N ALA A 123 -9.14 6.81 5.76
CA ALA A 123 -8.54 6.36 4.51
C ALA A 123 -8.09 7.54 3.65
N TRP A 124 -8.96 8.55 3.49
CA TRP A 124 -8.64 9.74 2.71
C TRP A 124 -7.47 10.53 3.28
N ILE A 125 -7.42 10.74 4.61
CA ILE A 125 -6.29 11.41 5.27
C ILE A 125 -4.97 10.67 5.02
N ALA A 126 -4.98 9.34 5.14
CA ALA A 126 -3.80 8.52 4.89
C ALA A 126 -3.34 8.55 3.43
N LEU A 127 -4.28 8.53 2.48
CA LEU A 127 -3.98 8.65 1.05
C LEU A 127 -3.43 10.05 0.70
N GLU A 128 -3.95 11.13 1.28
CA GLU A 128 -3.38 12.47 1.07
C GLU A 128 -1.95 12.56 1.62
N THR A 129 -1.69 11.94 2.78
CA THR A 129 -0.36 11.87 3.37
C THR A 129 0.59 11.07 2.50
N ALA A 130 0.18 9.87 2.04
CA ALA A 130 0.98 9.04 1.15
C ALA A 130 1.25 9.71 -0.20
N GLY A 131 0.25 10.37 -0.79
CA GLY A 131 0.40 11.11 -2.04
C GLY A 131 1.38 12.29 -1.93
N THR A 132 1.41 12.95 -0.76
CA THR A 132 2.33 14.07 -0.50
C THR A 132 3.76 13.58 -0.23
N VAL A 133 3.91 12.47 0.47
CA VAL A 133 5.20 12.04 1.02
C VAL A 133 5.88 10.98 0.16
N LEU A 134 5.12 9.99 -0.33
CA LEU A 134 5.67 8.80 -0.99
C LEU A 134 5.60 8.87 -2.52
N LEU A 135 4.61 9.55 -3.11
CA LEU A 135 4.50 9.59 -4.57
C LEU A 135 5.67 10.39 -5.19
N GLY A 136 6.50 9.70 -5.97
CA GLY A 136 7.52 10.29 -6.83
C GLY A 136 6.98 10.62 -8.23
N PRO A 137 7.86 10.97 -9.18
CA PRO A 137 7.44 11.26 -10.54
C PRO A 137 6.78 10.08 -11.25
N LEU A 138 7.32 8.88 -11.06
CA LEU A 138 6.83 7.66 -11.72
C LEU A 138 6.44 6.55 -10.73
N GLY A 139 7.18 6.38 -9.64
CA GLY A 139 6.90 5.36 -8.63
C GLY A 139 6.53 5.95 -7.27
N MET A 140 6.13 5.08 -6.32
CA MET A 140 6.00 5.43 -4.91
C MET A 140 7.24 4.97 -4.15
N LYS A 141 7.80 5.88 -3.35
CA LYS A 141 8.87 5.59 -2.39
C LYS A 141 8.41 4.49 -1.45
N THR A 142 9.23 3.46 -1.33
CA THR A 142 8.95 2.29 -0.49
C THR A 142 9.08 2.55 1.01
N LEU A 143 9.73 3.65 1.37
CA LEU A 143 9.84 4.16 2.73
C LEU A 143 9.79 5.69 2.71
N ASP A 144 9.28 6.22 3.80
CA ASP A 144 9.26 7.63 4.10
C ASP A 144 10.64 8.32 4.08
N PRO A 145 10.85 9.42 3.33
CA PRO A 145 12.12 10.16 3.29
C PRO A 145 12.65 10.73 4.61
N LYS A 146 11.79 10.87 5.63
CA LYS A 146 12.22 11.33 6.97
C LYS A 146 12.64 10.16 7.86
N ASP A 147 12.39 8.92 7.46
CA ASP A 147 12.85 7.76 8.21
C ASP A 147 14.37 7.65 8.14
N TRP A 148 15.00 7.29 9.26
CA TRP A 148 16.45 7.17 9.36
C TRP A 148 17.02 6.06 8.47
N ALA A 149 16.19 5.08 8.08
CA ALA A 149 16.57 3.97 7.20
C ALA A 149 16.36 4.30 5.72
N TYR A 150 15.85 5.49 5.37
CA TYR A 150 15.59 5.84 3.98
C TYR A 150 16.88 5.96 3.15
N ASN A 151 16.92 5.24 2.04
CA ASN A 151 17.93 5.35 1.01
C ASN A 151 17.32 5.03 -0.37
N GLY A 152 17.05 6.08 -1.16
CA GLY A 152 16.27 5.97 -2.39
C GLY A 152 17.00 5.46 -3.63
N ASP A 153 18.33 5.31 -3.59
CA ASP A 153 19.12 5.02 -4.79
C ASP A 153 19.66 3.60 -4.76
N TYR A 154 18.97 2.70 -5.46
CA TYR A 154 19.31 1.29 -5.52
C TYR A 154 20.50 1.04 -6.46
N ASN A 155 21.49 0.30 -5.95
CA ASN A 155 22.60 -0.24 -6.74
C ASN A 155 22.97 -1.64 -6.24
N ASN A 156 22.58 -2.67 -7.00
CA ASN A 156 22.83 -4.07 -6.63
C ASN A 156 24.32 -4.44 -6.66
N ASP A 157 25.10 -3.75 -7.49
CA ASP A 157 26.53 -4.01 -7.68
C ASP A 157 27.40 -3.30 -6.62
N ASN A 158 26.77 -2.57 -5.69
CA ASN A 158 27.48 -1.89 -4.61
C ASN A 158 28.19 -2.90 -3.71
N ASP A 159 29.52 -2.97 -3.80
CA ASP A 159 30.37 -3.90 -3.03
C ASP A 159 31.09 -3.23 -1.85
N THR A 160 30.50 -2.15 -1.31
CA THR A 160 31.03 -1.49 -0.12
C THR A 160 30.62 -2.23 1.16
N SER A 161 31.19 -1.81 2.30
CA SER A 161 30.79 -2.30 3.62
C SER A 161 29.63 -1.51 4.25
N GLU A 162 29.07 -0.53 3.56
CA GLU A 162 27.97 0.28 4.08
C GLU A 162 26.66 -0.51 4.03
N MET A 163 26.23 -1.01 5.19
CA MET A 163 25.06 -1.91 5.29
C MET A 163 23.82 -1.34 4.58
N ALA A 164 23.58 -0.03 4.64
CA ALA A 164 22.40 0.59 4.04
C ALA A 164 22.30 0.42 2.51
N VAL A 165 23.40 0.14 1.80
CA VAL A 165 23.46 0.07 0.33
C VAL A 165 24.16 -1.17 -0.21
N ALA A 166 25.00 -1.82 0.59
CA ALA A 166 25.80 -2.96 0.17
C ALA A 166 24.92 -4.06 -0.41
N LYS A 167 25.28 -4.53 -1.62
CA LYS A 167 24.57 -5.57 -2.37
C LYS A 167 23.07 -5.32 -2.50
N GLY A 168 22.69 -4.05 -2.64
CA GLY A 168 21.29 -3.69 -2.86
C GLY A 168 20.41 -3.74 -1.60
N TRP A 169 20.98 -3.60 -0.41
CA TRP A 169 20.23 -3.64 0.85
C TRP A 169 19.00 -2.71 0.88
N ASN A 170 19.08 -1.57 0.22
CA ASN A 170 18.02 -0.57 0.16
C ASN A 170 16.91 -0.84 -0.87
N TYR A 171 16.85 -1.99 -1.52
CA TYR A 171 15.87 -2.30 -2.58
C TYR A 171 14.40 -1.96 -2.22
N HIS A 172 14.05 -2.09 -0.94
CA HIS A 172 12.73 -1.73 -0.38
C HIS A 172 12.80 -0.67 0.74
N GLN A 173 13.82 0.18 0.76
CA GLN A 173 14.04 1.20 1.80
C GLN A 173 14.08 2.63 1.25
N GLY A 174 13.32 2.93 0.20
CA GLY A 174 13.33 4.26 -0.40
C GLY A 174 13.10 4.28 -1.90
N PRO A 175 13.65 3.33 -2.71
CA PRO A 175 13.45 3.34 -4.15
C PRO A 175 11.97 3.41 -4.51
N GLU A 176 11.69 4.03 -5.64
CA GLU A 176 10.35 4.39 -6.08
C GLU A 176 9.80 3.27 -6.96
N TRP A 177 8.95 2.42 -6.40
CA TRP A 177 8.35 1.30 -7.11
C TRP A 177 7.11 1.75 -7.89
N VAL A 178 6.91 1.23 -9.11
CA VAL A 178 5.82 1.71 -9.97
C VAL A 178 4.48 1.03 -9.67
N TRP A 179 4.45 -0.28 -9.41
CA TRP A 179 3.19 -1.00 -9.17
C TRP A 179 2.33 -0.47 -7.99
N PRO A 180 2.89 0.03 -6.86
CA PRO A 180 2.07 0.58 -5.78
C PRO A 180 1.30 1.83 -6.20
N VAL A 181 1.76 2.55 -7.23
CA VAL A 181 1.05 3.71 -7.78
C VAL A 181 -0.36 3.32 -8.20
N GLY A 182 -0.53 2.18 -8.87
CA GLY A 182 -1.86 1.76 -9.31
C GLY A 182 -2.81 1.52 -8.13
N PHE A 183 -2.39 0.76 -7.11
CA PHE A 183 -3.18 0.57 -5.89
C PHE A 183 -3.52 1.88 -5.19
N PHE A 184 -2.56 2.80 -5.10
CA PHE A 184 -2.75 4.13 -4.53
C PHE A 184 -3.81 4.95 -5.29
N LEU A 185 -3.70 5.04 -6.62
CA LEU A 185 -4.63 5.81 -7.45
C LEU A 185 -6.04 5.20 -7.42
N ARG A 186 -6.15 3.87 -7.50
CA ARG A 186 -7.42 3.16 -7.37
C ARG A 186 -8.08 3.42 -6.01
N ALA A 187 -7.31 3.35 -4.93
CA ALA A 187 -7.81 3.66 -3.58
C ALA A 187 -8.29 5.12 -3.47
N LYS A 188 -7.56 6.07 -4.07
CA LYS A 188 -8.01 7.47 -4.14
C LYS A 188 -9.34 7.63 -4.87
N LEU A 189 -9.51 7.01 -6.05
CA LEU A 189 -10.78 7.06 -6.78
C LEU A 189 -11.92 6.47 -5.94
N TYR A 190 -11.70 5.31 -5.33
CA TYR A 190 -12.71 4.63 -4.52
C TYR A 190 -13.18 5.49 -3.34
N PHE A 191 -12.25 5.98 -2.51
CA PHE A 191 -12.62 6.75 -1.32
C PHE A 191 -13.09 8.16 -1.64
N ALA A 192 -12.63 8.79 -2.73
CA ALA A 192 -13.21 10.02 -3.22
C ALA A 192 -14.70 9.83 -3.56
N GLY A 193 -15.05 8.73 -4.24
CA GLY A 193 -16.43 8.39 -4.55
C GLY A 193 -17.28 8.17 -3.29
N LYS A 194 -16.75 7.47 -2.28
CA LYS A 194 -17.45 7.29 -0.98
C LYS A 194 -17.69 8.60 -0.24
N LEU A 195 -16.81 9.57 -0.41
CA LEU A 195 -16.86 10.86 0.29
C LEU A 195 -17.57 11.96 -0.50
N GLU A 196 -17.91 11.75 -1.77
CA GLU A 196 -18.47 12.77 -2.66
C GLU A 196 -19.75 13.41 -2.08
N ALA A 197 -20.64 12.61 -1.50
CA ALA A 197 -21.87 13.11 -0.88
C ALA A 197 -21.59 14.08 0.29
N GLN A 198 -20.48 13.88 1.01
CA GLN A 198 -20.07 14.75 2.13
C GLN A 198 -19.15 15.89 1.68
N ARG A 199 -18.43 15.72 0.57
CA ARG A 199 -17.45 16.66 0.01
C ARG A 199 -17.66 16.80 -1.51
N PRO A 200 -18.70 17.54 -1.95
CA PRO A 200 -19.00 17.67 -3.36
C PRO A 200 -17.82 18.21 -4.20
N GLY A 201 -17.60 17.61 -5.35
CA GLY A 201 -16.49 17.90 -6.28
C GLY A 201 -15.16 17.23 -5.91
N LEU A 202 -15.12 16.36 -4.89
CA LEU A 202 -13.91 15.64 -4.51
C LEU A 202 -13.55 14.58 -5.55
N LEU A 203 -14.54 13.83 -6.04
CA LEU A 203 -14.33 12.79 -7.04
C LEU A 203 -13.77 13.37 -8.34
N GLU A 204 -14.37 14.45 -8.86
CA GLU A 204 -13.90 15.09 -10.10
C GLU A 204 -12.48 15.65 -9.97
N LYS A 205 -12.16 16.29 -8.84
CA LYS A 205 -10.78 16.72 -8.55
C LYS A 205 -9.81 15.54 -8.50
N THR A 206 -10.26 14.41 -7.96
CA THR A 206 -9.47 13.17 -7.86
C THR A 206 -9.24 12.56 -9.24
N LYS A 207 -10.25 12.51 -10.11
CA LYS A 207 -10.10 12.07 -11.51
C LYS A 207 -9.05 12.90 -12.26
N LEU A 208 -9.10 14.23 -12.13
CA LEU A 208 -8.11 15.13 -12.73
C LEU A 208 -6.70 14.87 -12.18
N TYR A 209 -6.57 14.68 -10.86
CA TYR A 209 -5.31 14.33 -10.23
C TYR A 209 -4.76 12.99 -10.75
N VAL A 210 -5.59 11.95 -10.82
CA VAL A 210 -5.21 10.64 -11.34
C VAL A 210 -4.74 10.75 -12.80
N ASN A 211 -5.49 11.45 -13.66
CA ASN A 211 -5.08 11.70 -15.04
C ASN A 211 -3.70 12.38 -15.11
N SER A 212 -3.44 13.38 -14.26
CA SER A 212 -2.12 14.05 -14.24
C SER A 212 -0.96 13.12 -13.87
N VAL A 213 -1.21 12.12 -13.02
CA VAL A 213 -0.22 11.10 -12.65
C VAL A 213 -0.03 10.10 -13.79
N LEU A 214 -1.12 9.66 -14.43
CA LEU A 214 -1.10 8.74 -15.57
C LEU A 214 -0.38 9.34 -16.80
N CYS A 215 -0.47 10.66 -17.02
CA CYS A 215 0.28 11.32 -18.10
C CYS A 215 1.79 11.08 -18.00
N LYS A 216 2.37 11.07 -16.79
CA LYS A 216 3.81 10.80 -16.59
C LYS A 216 4.18 9.36 -16.95
N HIS A 217 3.29 8.42 -16.70
CA HIS A 217 3.47 7.01 -17.06
C HIS A 217 3.39 6.83 -18.58
N TYR A 218 2.46 7.54 -19.22
CA TYR A 218 2.36 7.59 -20.67
C TYR A 218 3.61 8.21 -21.31
N GLU A 219 4.13 9.31 -20.76
CA GLU A 219 5.40 9.91 -21.19
C GLU A 219 6.58 8.94 -21.06
N GLU A 220 6.70 8.18 -19.96
CA GLU A 220 7.74 7.14 -19.83
C GLU A 220 7.62 6.08 -20.92
N ILE A 221 6.40 5.58 -21.19
CA ILE A 221 6.17 4.57 -22.24
C ILE A 221 6.61 5.09 -23.62
N LEU A 222 6.36 6.37 -23.93
CA LEU A 222 6.76 6.97 -25.20
C LEU A 222 8.29 7.14 -25.33
N ASN A 223 8.97 7.42 -24.22
CA ASN A 223 10.41 7.69 -24.21
C ASN A 223 11.27 6.44 -23.95
N ASN A 224 10.69 5.38 -23.38
CA ASN A 224 11.36 4.13 -23.09
C ASN A 224 11.50 3.29 -24.39
N PRO A 225 12.71 2.86 -24.80
CA PRO A 225 12.91 2.03 -25.99
C PRO A 225 12.12 0.71 -25.98
N TRP A 226 11.74 0.23 -24.79
CA TRP A 226 10.99 -1.01 -24.58
C TRP A 226 9.47 -0.79 -24.52
N GLN A 227 9.01 0.46 -24.64
CA GLN A 227 7.60 0.88 -24.59
C GLN A 227 6.85 0.31 -23.37
N GLY A 228 7.54 0.22 -22.23
CA GLY A 228 7.02 -0.33 -21.00
C GLY A 228 7.26 0.60 -19.82
N LEU A 229 6.73 0.20 -18.67
CA LEU A 229 6.99 0.86 -17.40
C LEU A 229 8.06 0.08 -16.62
N PRO A 230 9.04 0.76 -16.02
CA PRO A 230 10.06 0.09 -15.23
C PRO A 230 9.48 -0.53 -13.96
N GLU A 231 10.23 -1.43 -13.36
CA GLU A 231 9.93 -2.00 -12.05
C GLU A 231 9.99 -0.94 -10.95
N LEU A 232 11.10 -0.19 -10.94
CA LEU A 232 11.37 0.88 -10.00
C LEU A 232 12.24 1.97 -10.61
N THR A 233 12.23 3.15 -10.00
CA THR A 233 13.18 4.24 -10.23
C THR A 233 13.96 4.54 -8.95
N ASN A 234 15.14 5.14 -9.11
CA ASN A 234 15.85 5.75 -7.99
C ASN A 234 15.15 7.05 -7.57
N SER A 235 15.73 7.78 -6.61
CA SER A 235 15.12 8.96 -6.01
C SER A 235 14.63 9.96 -7.06
N ASN A 236 13.39 10.44 -6.92
CA ASN A 236 12.79 11.45 -7.80
C ASN A 236 12.76 11.03 -9.28
N GLY A 237 12.40 9.78 -9.57
CA GLY A 237 12.27 9.27 -10.93
C GLY A 237 13.60 9.06 -11.65
N GLN A 238 14.73 9.11 -10.95
CA GLN A 238 16.03 8.88 -11.57
C GLN A 238 16.15 7.46 -12.13
N TYR A 239 16.89 7.34 -13.23
CA TYR A 239 17.14 6.04 -13.84
C TYR A 239 17.85 5.10 -12.86
N CYS A 240 17.33 3.88 -12.73
CA CYS A 240 17.93 2.82 -11.95
C CYS A 240 18.46 1.72 -12.88
N ALA A 241 19.78 1.50 -12.89
CA ALA A 241 20.42 0.50 -13.74
C ALA A 241 20.03 -0.94 -13.37
N GLY A 242 19.76 -1.20 -12.08
CA GLY A 242 19.33 -2.50 -11.58
C GLY A 242 17.84 -2.80 -11.75
N SER A 243 17.07 -1.87 -12.33
CA SER A 243 15.63 -2.00 -12.52
C SER A 243 15.29 -2.66 -13.86
N CYS A 244 14.35 -3.60 -13.84
CA CYS A 244 13.75 -4.10 -15.07
C CYS A 244 13.06 -2.95 -15.83
N ARG A 245 13.36 -2.76 -17.12
CA ARG A 245 12.83 -1.63 -17.92
C ARG A 245 11.38 -1.79 -18.36
N THR A 246 10.83 -3.00 -18.30
CA THR A 246 9.43 -3.29 -18.63
C THR A 246 8.91 -4.39 -17.71
N GLN A 247 8.08 -4.01 -16.76
CA GLN A 247 7.67 -4.90 -15.69
C GLN A 247 6.16 -5.10 -15.67
N ALA A 248 5.74 -6.36 -15.69
CA ALA A 248 4.33 -6.75 -15.87
C ALA A 248 3.43 -6.17 -14.78
N TRP A 249 3.85 -6.21 -13.51
CA TRP A 249 3.06 -5.66 -12.41
C TRP A 249 2.91 -4.13 -12.49
N SER A 250 3.90 -3.42 -13.06
CA SER A 250 3.88 -1.96 -13.13
C SER A 250 2.85 -1.51 -14.15
N ALA A 251 2.84 -2.17 -15.31
CA ALA A 251 1.81 -1.95 -16.33
C ALA A 251 0.43 -2.42 -15.86
N GLY A 252 0.34 -3.60 -15.24
CA GLY A 252 -0.92 -4.20 -14.81
C GLY A 252 -1.72 -3.30 -13.87
N THR A 253 -1.09 -2.79 -12.80
CA THR A 253 -1.79 -1.94 -11.83
C THR A 253 -2.18 -0.57 -12.39
N ILE A 254 -1.42 -0.05 -13.36
CA ILE A 254 -1.77 1.19 -14.08
C ILE A 254 -2.98 0.95 -15.01
N LEU A 255 -3.03 -0.19 -15.69
CA LEU A 255 -4.20 -0.57 -16.50
C LEU A 255 -5.45 -0.74 -15.65
N GLU A 256 -5.35 -1.35 -14.46
CA GLU A 256 -6.46 -1.43 -13.52
C GLU A 256 -6.95 -0.04 -13.08
N THR A 257 -6.04 0.92 -12.88
CA THR A 257 -6.40 2.31 -12.58
C THR A 257 -7.18 2.95 -13.72
N MET A 258 -6.73 2.74 -14.97
CA MET A 258 -7.43 3.26 -16.15
C MET A 258 -8.81 2.64 -16.32
N TYR A 259 -8.94 1.34 -16.03
CA TYR A 259 -10.23 0.64 -16.05
C TYR A 259 -11.21 1.23 -15.03
N ASP A 260 -10.79 1.40 -13.79
CA ASP A 260 -11.61 1.99 -12.73
C ASP A 260 -12.00 3.45 -13.06
N LEU A 261 -11.06 4.24 -13.61
CA LEU A 261 -11.32 5.61 -14.04
C LEU A 261 -12.35 5.68 -15.15
N ALA A 262 -12.20 4.84 -16.20
CA ALA A 262 -13.14 4.79 -17.31
C ALA A 262 -14.56 4.39 -16.85
N ALA A 263 -14.67 3.46 -15.91
CA ALA A 263 -15.96 3.04 -15.33
C ALA A 263 -16.65 4.14 -14.52
N LEU A 264 -15.92 5.16 -14.07
CA LEU A 264 -16.47 6.33 -13.35
C LEU A 264 -16.84 7.49 -14.29
N GLU A 265 -16.45 7.43 -15.56
CA GLU A 265 -16.76 8.42 -16.60
C GLU A 265 -17.91 7.99 -17.52
N SER A 266 -18.24 6.69 -17.52
CA SER A 266 -19.39 6.09 -18.22
C SER A 266 -20.70 6.25 -17.44
#